data_AF-A0A640KG78-F1
#
_entry.id   AF-A0A640KG78-F1
#
_cell.length_a   1.000
_cell.length_b   1.000
_cell.length_c   1.000
_cell.angle_alpha   90.00
_cell.angle_beta   90.00
_cell.angle_gamma   90.00
#
_symmetry.space_group_name_H-M   'P 1'
#
loop_
_entity.id
_entity.type
_entity.pdbx_description
1 polymer ?
#
loop_
_entity_poly.entity_id
_entity_poly.type
_entity_poly.pdbx_seq_one_letter_code
_entity_poly.pdbx_strand_id
1 'polypeptide(L)'
;MHATYLQRVTRHFCEKGKDFDIAGEVRHATEAKDVRHLVPLTKVGIQHFSSFLPPVRNKDDLDTLPERLKGSGELGFSPLFDPSLIDECCQRGIFPLAIAIDDNIFLFAPKLHMERAICALAESPAQRNSIGGFPFCEGDEGIFDSVCLGVSRKLTKPPNESSHCPSFDIFINRKEDLVDVFTLIRRQHGENWLCAPLRVCLLHMFFNAMKYKTKIIITAIRRRKYSNMSLSENSSVIQEGELVACEVGYLVGDIYASATGAYCISGGGCLQLSVTGVCMRSAGCRLWDLGMMMNYKQSLQCVSLPRKKWQKMVSARRATPNEHILSYLRDLEKGHPVSDFFKSSIPPAIADPNSKSQQKKRMRKEAAVQRKAERRMNA
;
A
#
# COMPACT_ATOMS: atom_id res chain seq x y z
N MET A 1 -0.31 -7.66 25.92
CA MET A 1 -1.73 -7.68 25.52
C MET A 1 -1.84 -8.53 24.26
N HIS A 2 -2.45 -9.71 24.36
CA HIS A 2 -2.80 -10.48 23.17
C HIS A 2 -3.94 -9.77 22.46
N ALA A 3 -3.84 -9.57 21.15
CA ALA A 3 -4.89 -8.90 20.40
C ALA A 3 -6.14 -9.78 20.40
N THR A 4 -7.19 -9.34 21.11
CA THR A 4 -8.38 -10.14 21.46
C THR A 4 -9.21 -10.58 20.24
N TYR A 5 -9.14 -9.83 19.14
CA TYR A 5 -9.83 -10.19 17.88
C TYR A 5 -9.28 -11.48 17.23
N LEU A 6 -8.05 -11.87 17.58
CA LEU A 6 -7.31 -12.93 16.89
C LEU A 6 -7.64 -14.35 17.34
N GLN A 7 -8.30 -14.53 18.48
CA GLN A 7 -8.76 -15.85 18.92
C GLN A 7 -9.92 -16.38 18.07
N ARG A 8 -10.62 -15.51 17.34
CA ARG A 8 -11.93 -15.80 16.74
C ARG A 8 -11.89 -16.19 15.26
N VAL A 9 -10.71 -16.12 14.64
CA VAL A 9 -10.57 -16.21 13.17
C VAL A 9 -9.54 -17.26 12.72
N THR A 10 -9.25 -18.24 13.57
CA THR A 10 -8.22 -19.27 13.31
C THR A 10 -8.49 -20.14 12.07
N ARG A 11 -9.74 -20.25 11.60
CA ARG A 11 -10.09 -21.13 10.46
C ARG A 11 -9.39 -20.79 9.13
N HIS A 12 -8.84 -19.60 8.96
CA HIS A 12 -8.16 -19.16 7.73
C HIS A 12 -6.64 -18.99 7.88
N PHE A 13 -6.09 -19.21 9.07
CA PHE A 13 -4.69 -18.93 9.37
C PHE A 13 -3.84 -20.21 9.31
N CYS A 14 -2.58 -20.06 8.95
CA CYS A 14 -1.62 -21.16 9.11
C CYS A 14 -1.40 -21.39 10.61
N GLU A 15 -2.03 -22.43 11.17
CA GLU A 15 -1.95 -22.83 12.59
C GLU A 15 -0.58 -23.39 13.03
N LYS A 16 0.47 -23.25 12.21
CA LYS A 16 1.80 -23.78 12.53
C LYS A 16 2.81 -22.64 12.60
N GLY A 17 3.12 -22.20 13.81
CA GLY A 17 4.16 -21.22 14.05
C GLY A 17 4.59 -21.18 15.50
N LYS A 18 5.91 -21.07 15.72
CA LYS A 18 6.52 -20.69 16.99
C LYS A 18 5.95 -19.35 17.47
N ASP A 19 6.01 -19.10 18.78
CA ASP A 19 5.67 -17.80 19.36
C ASP A 19 6.43 -16.67 18.65
N PHE A 20 5.75 -15.54 18.44
CA PHE A 20 6.31 -14.34 17.83
C PHE A 20 5.90 -13.10 18.64
N ASP A 21 6.80 -12.10 18.74
CA ASP A 21 6.58 -10.87 19.49
C ASP A 21 6.58 -9.64 18.57
N ILE A 22 5.48 -9.43 17.85
CA ILE A 22 5.30 -8.24 17.00
C ILE A 22 5.39 -6.95 17.83
N ALA A 23 4.92 -6.96 19.09
CA ALA A 23 5.01 -5.78 19.94
C ALA A 23 6.47 -5.43 20.26
N GLY A 24 7.31 -6.44 20.51
CA GLY A 24 8.75 -6.30 20.65
C GLY A 24 9.42 -5.79 19.38
N GLU A 25 9.05 -6.32 18.21
CA GLU A 25 9.54 -5.83 16.91
C GLU A 25 9.20 -4.34 16.70
N VAL A 26 7.97 -3.92 17.00
CA VAL A 26 7.55 -2.51 16.91
C VAL A 26 8.34 -1.64 17.87
N ARG A 27 8.45 -2.01 19.16
CA ARG A 27 9.25 -1.26 20.15
C ARG A 27 10.70 -1.12 19.70
N HIS A 28 11.32 -2.23 19.29
CA HIS A 28 12.70 -2.23 18.80
C HIS A 28 12.88 -1.30 17.60
N ALA A 29 11.98 -1.36 16.61
CA ALA A 29 12.04 -0.50 15.43
C ALA A 29 11.85 0.99 15.74
N THR A 30 11.07 1.34 16.77
CA THR A 30 10.88 2.71 17.25
C THR A 30 12.10 3.26 17.99
N GLU A 31 12.71 2.45 18.85
CA GLU A 31 13.74 2.90 19.80
C GLU A 31 15.17 2.76 19.26
N ALA A 32 15.43 1.76 18.41
CA ALA A 32 16.76 1.47 17.93
C ALA A 32 17.25 2.47 16.88
N LYS A 33 18.50 2.91 17.03
CA LYS A 33 19.20 3.75 16.04
C LYS A 33 19.63 2.96 14.80
N ASP A 34 19.90 1.67 14.99
CA ASP A 34 20.33 0.73 13.97
C ASP A 34 19.54 -0.56 14.13
N VAL A 35 18.80 -0.92 13.09
CA VAL A 35 17.99 -2.14 13.02
C VAL A 35 18.53 -3.11 11.97
N ARG A 36 19.73 -2.85 11.45
CA ARG A 36 20.34 -3.73 10.45
C ARG A 36 20.52 -5.13 11.02
N HIS A 37 20.19 -6.12 10.21
CA HIS A 37 20.32 -7.51 10.57
C HIS A 37 21.18 -8.24 9.55
N LEU A 38 22.32 -8.76 9.99
CA LEU A 38 23.23 -9.56 9.19
C LEU A 38 22.95 -11.04 9.42
N VAL A 39 22.58 -11.74 8.35
CA VAL A 39 22.42 -13.19 8.32
C VAL A 39 23.80 -13.83 8.39
N PRO A 40 24.06 -14.75 9.34
CA PRO A 40 25.39 -15.32 9.57
C PRO A 40 25.75 -16.38 8.52
N LEU A 41 25.95 -15.95 7.27
CA LEU A 41 26.41 -16.82 6.19
C LEU A 41 27.93 -17.01 6.26
N THR A 42 28.38 -18.26 6.11
CA THR A 42 29.80 -18.55 5.89
C THR A 42 30.24 -18.04 4.51
N LYS A 43 31.56 -17.90 4.31
CA LYS A 43 32.12 -17.57 2.98
C LYS A 43 31.64 -18.54 1.89
N VAL A 44 31.56 -19.84 2.24
CA VAL A 44 31.05 -20.89 1.35
C VAL A 44 29.57 -20.67 1.04
N GLY A 45 28.75 -20.33 2.04
CA GLY A 45 27.34 -19.99 1.84
C GLY A 45 27.15 -18.79 0.90
N ILE A 46 27.92 -17.72 1.08
CA ILE A 46 27.88 -16.55 0.19
C ILE A 46 28.26 -16.94 -1.25
N GLN A 47 29.31 -17.75 -1.43
CA GLN A 47 29.73 -18.24 -2.74
C GLN A 47 28.66 -19.13 -3.38
N HIS A 48 28.03 -20.00 -2.59
CA HIS A 48 26.93 -20.86 -3.04
C HIS A 48 25.78 -20.02 -3.60
N PHE A 49 25.21 -19.09 -2.82
CA PHE A 49 24.13 -18.22 -3.30
C PHE A 49 24.55 -17.37 -4.50
N SER A 50 25.80 -16.87 -4.53
CA SER A 50 26.31 -16.08 -5.66
C SER A 50 26.36 -16.83 -6.99
N SER A 51 26.32 -18.17 -6.97
CA SER A 51 26.33 -18.99 -8.19
C SER A 51 24.99 -18.98 -8.94
N PHE A 52 23.88 -18.65 -8.25
CA PHE A 52 22.53 -18.64 -8.83
C PHE A 52 21.72 -17.36 -8.56
N LEU A 53 22.10 -16.53 -7.59
CA LEU A 53 21.51 -15.20 -7.34
C LEU A 53 22.60 -14.12 -7.43
N PRO A 54 22.39 -13.03 -8.18
CA PRO A 54 23.33 -11.91 -8.19
C PRO A 54 23.38 -11.22 -6.80
N PRO A 55 24.57 -11.00 -6.24
CA PRO A 55 24.72 -10.35 -4.94
C PRO A 55 24.38 -8.85 -5.02
N VAL A 56 23.72 -8.37 -3.97
CA VAL A 56 23.38 -6.97 -3.72
C VAL A 56 23.96 -6.57 -2.37
N ARG A 57 25.09 -5.89 -2.39
CA ARG A 57 25.86 -5.49 -1.20
C ARG A 57 25.57 -4.04 -0.81
N ASN A 58 25.26 -3.21 -1.80
CA ASN A 58 25.00 -1.79 -1.62
C ASN A 58 24.00 -1.29 -2.67
N LYS A 59 23.72 0.01 -2.66
CA LYS A 59 22.77 0.64 -3.59
C LYS A 59 23.23 0.60 -5.05
N ASP A 60 24.53 0.63 -5.31
CA ASP A 60 25.08 0.70 -6.69
C ASP A 60 24.89 -0.64 -7.40
N ASP A 61 24.91 -1.75 -6.65
CA ASP A 61 24.55 -3.07 -7.15
C ASP A 61 23.10 -3.14 -7.68
N LEU A 62 22.19 -2.30 -7.18
CA LEU A 62 20.80 -2.28 -7.64
C LEU A 62 20.65 -1.67 -9.03
N ASP A 63 21.55 -0.77 -9.43
CA ASP A 63 21.53 -0.15 -10.76
C ASP A 63 21.89 -1.14 -11.87
N THR A 64 22.70 -2.16 -11.55
CA THR A 64 23.12 -3.22 -12.48
C THR A 64 22.43 -4.57 -12.24
N LEU A 65 21.57 -4.66 -11.22
CA LEU A 65 20.82 -5.87 -10.93
C LEU A 65 20.00 -6.38 -12.13
N PRO A 66 19.28 -5.54 -12.90
CA PRO A 66 18.46 -6.00 -14.02
C PRO A 66 19.26 -6.75 -15.10
N GLU A 67 20.48 -6.30 -15.38
CA GLU A 67 21.40 -6.91 -16.35
C GLU A 67 22.02 -8.19 -15.80
N ARG A 68 22.22 -8.28 -14.48
CA ARG A 68 22.79 -9.46 -13.82
C ARG A 68 21.75 -10.56 -13.59
N LEU A 69 20.45 -10.26 -13.65
CA LEU A 69 19.38 -11.25 -13.65
C LEU A 69 19.37 -12.00 -15.00
N LYS A 70 19.83 -13.25 -14.99
CA LYS A 70 19.89 -14.10 -16.19
C LYS A 70 18.52 -14.72 -16.51
N GLY A 71 18.17 -14.79 -17.80
CA GLY A 71 16.97 -15.50 -18.28
C GLY A 71 15.68 -15.01 -17.60
N SER A 72 14.97 -15.93 -16.94
CA SER A 72 13.75 -15.66 -16.17
C SER A 72 14.01 -15.31 -14.69
N GLY A 73 15.26 -15.11 -14.28
CA GLY A 73 15.62 -14.75 -12.91
C GLY A 73 14.97 -13.44 -12.46
N GLU A 74 14.43 -13.42 -11.24
CA GLU A 74 13.76 -12.26 -10.65
C GLU A 74 14.38 -11.80 -9.34
N LEU A 75 15.31 -12.56 -8.74
CA LEU A 75 15.82 -12.33 -7.39
C LEU A 75 17.30 -11.99 -7.41
N GLY A 76 17.67 -10.91 -6.71
CA GLY A 76 19.03 -10.77 -6.16
C GLY A 76 19.10 -11.33 -4.74
N PHE A 77 20.26 -11.22 -4.09
CA PHE A 77 20.37 -11.56 -2.68
C PHE A 77 21.31 -10.65 -1.89
N SER A 78 21.03 -10.47 -0.60
CA SER A 78 21.90 -9.85 0.38
C SER A 78 21.79 -10.58 1.72
N PRO A 79 22.90 -10.85 2.42
CA PRO A 79 22.86 -11.28 3.81
C PRO A 79 22.45 -10.14 4.76
N LEU A 80 22.35 -8.90 4.27
CA LEU A 80 22.06 -7.74 5.09
C LEU A 80 20.63 -7.25 4.85
N PHE A 81 19.81 -7.26 5.90
CA PHE A 81 18.61 -6.44 5.96
C PHE A 81 19.01 -5.05 6.43
N ASP A 82 18.89 -4.05 5.56
CA ASP A 82 19.19 -2.65 5.85
C ASP A 82 18.05 -1.77 5.35
N PRO A 83 17.41 -0.96 6.22
CA PRO A 83 16.38 -0.01 5.81
C PRO A 83 16.80 0.88 4.63
N SER A 84 18.07 1.28 4.56
CA SER A 84 18.60 2.14 3.50
C SER A 84 18.67 1.39 2.17
N LEU A 85 19.08 0.12 2.19
CA LEU A 85 19.08 -0.72 0.99
C LEU A 85 17.65 -1.03 0.52
N ILE A 86 16.73 -1.25 1.46
CA ILE A 86 15.30 -1.47 1.18
C ILE A 86 14.67 -0.21 0.56
N ASP A 87 14.98 0.98 1.07
CA ASP A 87 14.56 2.24 0.46
C ASP A 87 15.03 2.33 -0.99
N GLU A 88 16.32 2.07 -1.24
CA GLU A 88 16.91 2.11 -2.58
C GLU A 88 16.32 1.05 -3.54
N CYS A 89 15.88 -0.11 -3.02
CA CYS A 89 15.13 -1.11 -3.79
C CYS A 89 13.77 -0.55 -4.22
N CYS A 90 12.99 -0.03 -3.26
CA CYS A 90 11.67 0.53 -3.52
C CYS A 90 11.75 1.68 -4.55
N GLN A 91 12.72 2.58 -4.38
CA GLN A 91 12.99 3.70 -5.29
C GLN A 91 13.39 3.28 -6.72
N ARG A 92 13.66 2.01 -6.97
CA ARG A 92 13.95 1.43 -8.30
C ARG A 92 12.84 0.51 -8.82
N GLY A 93 11.73 0.40 -8.08
CA GLY A 93 10.65 -0.51 -8.40
C GLY A 93 11.01 -1.99 -8.15
N ILE A 94 12.02 -2.23 -7.31
CA ILE A 94 12.45 -3.55 -6.89
C ILE A 94 11.73 -3.84 -5.58
N PHE A 95 10.98 -4.94 -5.54
CA PHE A 95 10.18 -5.30 -4.39
C PHE A 95 11.08 -5.88 -3.28
N PRO A 96 11.08 -5.29 -2.07
CA PRO A 96 11.83 -5.85 -0.96
C PRO A 96 11.12 -7.09 -0.43
N LEU A 97 11.79 -8.24 -0.47
CA LEU A 97 11.28 -9.48 0.09
C LEU A 97 12.40 -10.29 0.71
N ALA A 98 12.02 -11.32 1.46
CA ALA A 98 12.93 -12.34 1.96
C ALA A 98 12.66 -13.72 1.34
N ILE A 99 13.66 -14.59 1.33
CA ILE A 99 13.51 -16.01 1.06
C ILE A 99 13.99 -16.80 2.28
N ALA A 100 13.27 -17.85 2.65
CA ALA A 100 13.72 -18.78 3.67
C ALA A 100 14.86 -19.64 3.10
N ILE A 101 15.93 -19.80 3.87
CA ILE A 101 17.07 -20.66 3.51
C ILE A 101 17.28 -21.80 4.51
N ASP A 102 16.71 -21.68 5.70
CA ASP A 102 16.64 -22.71 6.74
C ASP A 102 15.50 -22.36 7.71
N ASP A 103 15.29 -23.18 8.73
CA ASP A 103 14.32 -22.95 9.81
C ASP A 103 14.57 -21.62 10.52
N ASN A 104 13.68 -20.66 10.27
CA ASN A 104 13.75 -19.27 10.75
C ASN A 104 14.98 -18.47 10.28
N ILE A 105 15.72 -18.95 9.27
CA ILE A 105 16.81 -18.19 8.66
C ILE A 105 16.35 -17.68 7.30
N PHE A 106 16.38 -16.36 7.15
CA PHE A 106 15.90 -15.67 5.97
C PHE A 106 17.01 -14.85 5.34
N LEU A 107 17.01 -14.79 4.01
CA LEU A 107 17.92 -13.96 3.23
C LEU A 107 17.13 -12.80 2.61
N PHE A 108 17.67 -11.59 2.65
CA PHE A 108 17.06 -10.48 1.90
C PHE A 108 17.24 -10.74 0.41
N ALA A 109 16.15 -10.78 -0.34
CA ALA A 109 16.15 -11.19 -1.74
C ALA A 109 15.36 -10.18 -2.59
N PRO A 110 15.94 -9.02 -2.91
CA PRO A 110 15.27 -7.99 -3.69
C PRO A 110 14.74 -8.56 -5.02
N LYS A 111 13.44 -8.42 -5.24
CA LYS A 111 12.73 -9.04 -6.36
C LYS A 111 12.32 -8.03 -7.43
N LEU A 112 12.78 -8.26 -8.65
CA LEU A 112 12.38 -7.51 -9.83
C LEU A 112 11.62 -8.42 -10.79
N HIS A 113 10.30 -8.29 -10.83
CA HIS A 113 9.46 -9.12 -11.68
C HIS A 113 9.82 -8.99 -13.17
N MET A 114 9.65 -10.06 -13.93
CA MET A 114 9.69 -10.03 -15.41
C MET A 114 8.53 -9.19 -15.96
N GLU A 115 7.36 -9.34 -15.36
CA GLU A 115 6.12 -8.66 -15.70
C GLU A 115 5.48 -8.10 -14.43
N ARG A 116 5.15 -6.81 -14.44
CA ARG A 116 4.54 -6.10 -13.31
C ARG A 116 3.05 -5.91 -13.56
N ALA A 117 2.21 -6.35 -12.63
CA ALA A 117 0.79 -6.05 -12.63
C ALA A 117 0.57 -4.63 -12.09
N ILE A 118 0.02 -3.76 -12.93
CA ILE A 118 -0.24 -2.38 -12.58
C ILE A 118 -1.66 -1.96 -12.97
N CYS A 119 -2.18 -1.01 -12.23
CA CYS A 119 -3.46 -0.35 -12.49
C CYS A 119 -3.26 1.17 -12.43
N ALA A 120 -3.92 1.92 -13.29
CA ALA A 120 -3.97 3.37 -13.20
C ALA A 120 -5.06 3.81 -12.23
N LEU A 121 -4.70 4.70 -11.32
CA LEU A 121 -5.63 5.36 -10.41
C LEU A 121 -6.18 6.62 -11.09
N ALA A 122 -6.95 6.40 -12.15
CA ALA A 122 -7.53 7.43 -13.01
C ALA A 122 -9.07 7.43 -12.93
N GLU A 123 -9.69 8.53 -13.37
CA GLU A 123 -11.14 8.68 -13.49
C GLU A 123 -11.63 8.46 -14.92
N SER A 124 -10.74 8.45 -15.90
CA SER A 124 -11.09 8.27 -17.32
C SER A 124 -9.96 7.66 -18.15
N PRO A 125 -10.29 7.04 -19.31
CA PRO A 125 -9.31 6.54 -20.28
C PRO A 125 -8.33 7.61 -20.76
N ALA A 126 -8.81 8.85 -20.96
CA ALA A 126 -7.97 9.98 -21.36
C ALA A 126 -6.92 10.31 -20.28
N GLN A 127 -7.31 10.30 -19.00
CA GLN A 127 -6.38 10.53 -17.90
C GLN A 127 -5.37 9.38 -17.77
N ARG A 128 -5.81 8.11 -17.87
CA ARG A 128 -4.91 6.94 -17.89
C ARG A 128 -3.88 7.06 -19.02
N ASN A 129 -4.33 7.33 -20.25
CA ASN A 129 -3.45 7.41 -21.43
C ASN A 129 -2.50 8.63 -21.39
N SER A 130 -2.73 9.60 -20.51
CA SER A 130 -1.79 10.70 -20.24
C SER A 130 -0.65 10.32 -19.28
N ILE A 131 -0.72 9.16 -18.63
CA ILE A 131 0.31 8.70 -17.70
C ILE A 131 1.52 8.20 -18.49
N GLY A 132 2.59 9.00 -18.51
CA GLY A 132 3.83 8.65 -19.20
C GLY A 132 4.38 7.27 -18.79
N GLY A 133 4.61 6.41 -19.78
CA GLY A 133 5.14 5.05 -19.60
C GLY A 133 4.08 3.97 -19.33
N PHE A 134 2.84 4.35 -19.03
CA PHE A 134 1.74 3.39 -18.88
C PHE A 134 1.32 2.84 -20.27
N PRO A 135 0.94 1.55 -20.40
CA PRO A 135 0.46 1.00 -21.66
C PRO A 135 -0.75 1.77 -22.22
N PHE A 136 -0.78 1.98 -23.54
CA PHE A 136 -2.01 2.44 -24.17
C PHE A 136 -3.05 1.32 -24.13
N CYS A 137 -4.23 1.63 -23.64
CA CYS A 137 -5.37 0.71 -23.58
C CYS A 137 -6.61 1.38 -24.18
N GLU A 138 -7.62 0.59 -24.52
CA GLU A 138 -8.93 1.07 -24.95
C GLU A 138 -9.98 0.85 -23.86
N GLY A 139 -11.06 1.63 -23.88
CA GLY A 139 -12.10 1.56 -22.85
C GLY A 139 -11.52 1.70 -21.43
N ASP A 140 -12.02 0.89 -20.50
CA ASP A 140 -11.67 0.95 -19.07
C ASP A 140 -10.50 0.03 -18.67
N GLU A 141 -9.89 -0.70 -19.61
CA GLU A 141 -8.75 -1.57 -19.32
C GLU A 141 -7.58 -0.79 -18.68
N GLY A 142 -6.97 -1.32 -17.63
CA GLY A 142 -5.88 -0.65 -16.93
C GLY A 142 -6.33 0.49 -16.02
N ILE A 143 -7.62 0.78 -15.88
CA ILE A 143 -8.14 1.73 -14.89
C ILE A 143 -8.64 0.95 -13.68
N PHE A 144 -8.27 1.36 -12.48
CA PHE A 144 -8.83 0.76 -11.27
C PHE A 144 -10.32 1.13 -11.11
N ASP A 145 -11.17 0.10 -11.05
CA ASP A 145 -12.57 0.24 -10.66
C ASP A 145 -12.90 -0.61 -9.42
N SER A 146 -13.28 0.08 -8.34
CA SER A 146 -13.70 -0.54 -7.09
C SER A 146 -14.98 -1.38 -7.22
N VAL A 147 -15.83 -1.14 -8.23
CA VAL A 147 -17.07 -1.88 -8.47
C VAL A 147 -16.77 -3.31 -8.91
N CYS A 148 -15.69 -3.54 -9.66
CA CYS A 148 -15.30 -4.87 -10.15
C CYS A 148 -14.94 -5.86 -9.02
N LEU A 149 -14.65 -5.36 -7.82
CA LEU A 149 -14.35 -6.19 -6.64
C LEU A 149 -15.59 -6.72 -5.92
N GLY A 150 -16.80 -6.26 -6.27
CA GLY A 150 -18.06 -6.80 -5.75
C GLY A 150 -18.23 -6.66 -4.23
N VAL A 151 -17.81 -5.54 -3.64
CA VAL A 151 -17.91 -5.33 -2.18
C VAL A 151 -19.36 -5.39 -1.72
N SER A 152 -19.63 -6.22 -0.72
CA SER A 152 -20.98 -6.34 -0.14
C SER A 152 -21.46 -5.02 0.45
N ARG A 153 -22.72 -4.64 0.16
CA ARG A 153 -23.39 -3.48 0.78
C ARG A 153 -23.39 -3.53 2.32
N LYS A 154 -23.28 -4.73 2.92
CA LYS A 154 -23.18 -4.88 4.37
C LYS A 154 -21.87 -4.29 4.93
N LEU A 155 -20.80 -4.28 4.13
CA LEU A 155 -19.48 -3.77 4.51
C LEU A 155 -19.30 -2.28 4.23
N THR A 156 -20.23 -1.66 3.50
CA THR A 156 -20.19 -0.24 3.10
C THR A 156 -21.34 0.57 3.70
N LYS A 157 -22.05 0.02 4.70
CA LYS A 157 -23.12 0.74 5.39
C LYS A 157 -22.55 1.97 6.10
N PRO A 158 -23.24 3.12 6.01
CA PRO A 158 -22.86 4.29 6.79
C PRO A 158 -23.05 4.00 8.29
N PRO A 159 -22.28 4.67 9.15
CA PRO A 159 -22.48 4.58 10.58
C PRO A 159 -23.87 5.09 10.98
N ASN A 160 -24.44 4.48 12.01
CA ASN A 160 -25.72 4.90 12.58
C ASN A 160 -25.64 4.86 14.11
N GLU A 161 -25.48 6.04 14.70
CA GLU A 161 -25.28 6.24 16.14
C GLU A 161 -26.49 5.82 16.99
N SER A 162 -27.69 5.69 16.41
CA SER A 162 -28.90 5.29 17.16
C SER A 162 -29.10 3.78 17.19
N SER A 163 -28.73 3.07 16.11
CA SER A 163 -28.92 1.62 15.98
C SER A 163 -27.63 0.82 16.21
N HIS A 164 -26.49 1.50 16.33
CA HIS A 164 -25.14 0.91 16.44
C HIS A 164 -24.91 -0.18 15.37
N CYS A 165 -25.44 0.06 14.16
CA CYS A 165 -25.38 -0.93 13.11
C CYS A 165 -23.92 -1.18 12.70
N PRO A 166 -23.53 -2.43 12.37
CA PRO A 166 -22.17 -2.71 11.94
C PRO A 166 -21.76 -1.85 10.75
N SER A 167 -20.70 -1.07 10.96
CA SER A 167 -20.02 -0.24 9.97
C SER A 167 -18.51 -0.31 10.23
N PHE A 168 -17.72 0.24 9.31
CA PHE A 168 -16.27 0.12 9.34
C PHE A 168 -15.62 1.47 9.12
N ASP A 169 -14.49 1.68 9.77
CA ASP A 169 -13.63 2.84 9.60
C ASP A 169 -12.27 2.40 9.04
N ILE A 170 -11.71 3.19 8.13
CA ILE A 170 -10.33 3.06 7.64
C ILE A 170 -9.41 4.01 8.39
N PHE A 171 -8.25 3.51 8.78
CA PHE A 171 -7.16 4.24 9.38
C PHE A 171 -5.92 4.07 8.49
N ILE A 172 -5.21 5.16 8.23
CA ILE A 172 -3.91 5.11 7.55
C ILE A 172 -2.84 5.58 8.53
N ASN A 173 -1.73 4.85 8.65
CA ASN A 173 -0.56 5.21 9.44
C ASN A 173 -0.79 5.50 10.93
N ARG A 174 -1.92 5.04 11.49
CA ARG A 174 -2.18 5.14 12.93
C ARG A 174 -1.28 4.15 13.69
N LYS A 175 -0.44 4.65 14.58
CA LYS A 175 0.61 3.88 15.27
C LYS A 175 0.05 2.75 16.12
N GLU A 176 -1.12 2.98 16.72
CA GLU A 176 -1.84 2.03 17.55
C GLU A 176 -2.26 0.77 16.78
N ASP A 177 -2.30 0.84 15.44
CA ASP A 177 -2.69 -0.29 14.59
C ASP A 177 -1.52 -1.21 14.22
N LEU A 178 -0.27 -0.79 14.41
CA LEU A 178 0.91 -1.50 13.88
C LEU A 178 0.98 -2.95 14.39
N VAL A 179 0.82 -3.15 15.70
CA VAL A 179 0.90 -4.50 16.29
C VAL A 179 -0.18 -5.41 15.71
N ASP A 180 -1.41 -4.92 15.60
CA ASP A 180 -2.55 -5.68 15.10
C ASP A 180 -2.40 -6.01 13.60
N VAL A 181 -1.98 -5.02 12.79
CA VAL A 181 -1.79 -5.19 11.35
C VAL A 181 -0.72 -6.24 11.06
N PHE A 182 0.47 -6.10 11.64
CA PHE A 182 1.56 -7.05 11.41
C PHE A 182 1.26 -8.43 12.01
N THR A 183 0.51 -8.49 13.12
CA THR A 183 0.07 -9.78 13.66
C THR A 183 -0.92 -10.49 12.73
N LEU A 184 -1.90 -9.78 12.18
CA LEU A 184 -2.87 -10.36 11.24
C LEU A 184 -2.17 -10.87 9.97
N ILE A 185 -1.24 -10.08 9.42
CA ILE A 185 -0.42 -10.47 8.27
C ILE A 185 0.41 -11.71 8.60
N ARG A 186 1.10 -11.73 9.74
CA ARG A 186 1.94 -12.85 10.17
C ARG A 186 1.16 -14.15 10.34
N ARG A 187 -0.08 -14.08 10.82
CA ARG A 187 -0.96 -15.25 10.97
C ARG A 187 -1.51 -15.77 9.65
N GLN A 188 -1.88 -14.87 8.74
CA GLN A 188 -2.41 -15.26 7.43
C GLN A 188 -1.32 -15.83 6.52
N HIS A 189 -0.13 -15.25 6.54
CA HIS A 189 0.92 -15.56 5.56
C HIS A 189 2.10 -16.37 6.11
N GLY A 190 2.22 -16.51 7.43
CA GLY A 190 3.35 -17.20 8.05
C GLY A 190 4.61 -16.32 8.18
N GLU A 191 5.71 -16.92 8.62
CA GLU A 191 7.06 -16.32 8.51
C GLU A 191 7.59 -16.68 7.12
N ASN A 192 7.33 -15.82 6.15
CA ASN A 192 7.64 -16.09 4.74
C ASN A 192 8.52 -14.98 4.15
N TRP A 193 8.07 -14.35 3.07
CA TRP A 193 8.74 -13.24 2.43
C TRP A 193 8.79 -11.98 3.31
N LEU A 194 7.85 -11.78 4.23
CA LEU A 194 7.84 -10.67 5.20
C LEU A 194 8.32 -11.14 6.57
N CYS A 195 9.57 -11.58 6.65
CA CYS A 195 10.18 -12.08 7.87
C CYS A 195 10.45 -10.97 8.92
N ALA A 196 10.71 -11.34 10.17
CA ALA A 196 10.97 -10.40 11.27
C ALA A 196 12.03 -9.33 10.97
N PRO A 197 13.23 -9.66 10.44
CA PRO A 197 14.21 -8.65 10.03
C PRO A 197 13.66 -7.63 9.03
N LEU A 198 12.88 -8.07 8.04
CA LEU A 198 12.27 -7.19 7.05
C LEU A 198 11.17 -6.33 7.68
N ARG A 199 10.31 -6.90 8.53
CA ARG A 199 9.28 -6.13 9.26
C ARG A 199 9.89 -5.02 10.10
N VAL A 200 10.93 -5.33 10.87
CA VAL A 200 11.64 -4.35 11.70
C VAL A 200 12.22 -3.23 10.82
N CYS A 201 12.79 -3.55 9.66
CA CYS A 201 13.28 -2.52 8.73
C CYS A 201 12.15 -1.62 8.22
N LEU A 202 11.01 -2.17 7.80
CA LEU A 202 9.86 -1.39 7.34
C LEU A 202 9.28 -0.52 8.47
N LEU A 203 9.16 -1.07 9.68
CA LEU A 203 8.72 -0.33 10.86
C LEU A 203 9.70 0.82 11.19
N HIS A 204 11.00 0.58 11.10
CA HIS A 204 12.00 1.62 11.32
C HIS A 204 11.90 2.72 10.27
N MET A 205 11.67 2.36 9.00
CA MET A 205 11.40 3.33 7.93
C MET A 205 10.12 4.14 8.18
N PHE A 206 9.07 3.49 8.71
CA PHE A 206 7.82 4.13 9.09
C PHE A 206 8.04 5.18 10.20
N PHE A 207 8.74 4.82 11.28
CA PHE A 207 9.00 5.76 12.39
C PHE A 207 10.00 6.87 12.03
N ASN A 208 10.91 6.61 11.08
CA ASN A 208 11.95 7.54 10.66
C ASN A 208 11.68 8.05 9.23
N ALA A 209 10.42 8.35 8.91
CA ALA A 209 9.98 8.67 7.55
C ALA A 209 10.74 9.82 6.87
N MET A 210 11.35 10.74 7.62
CA MET A 210 12.15 11.84 7.06
C MET A 210 13.52 11.37 6.53
N LYS A 211 14.04 10.24 7.01
CA LYS A 211 15.34 9.67 6.61
C LYS A 211 15.28 8.93 5.27
N TYR A 212 14.10 8.46 4.87
CA TYR A 212 13.90 7.59 3.71
C TYR A 212 13.04 8.27 2.66
N LYS A 213 13.33 8.04 1.37
CA LYS A 213 12.51 8.62 0.29
C LYS A 213 11.18 7.89 0.16
N THR A 214 11.22 6.57 0.29
CA THR A 214 10.05 5.69 0.31
C THR A 214 9.26 5.91 1.59
N LYS A 215 7.94 6.03 1.48
CA LYS A 215 7.05 6.20 2.63
C LYS A 215 6.27 4.92 2.85
N ILE A 216 6.44 4.31 4.01
CA ILE A 216 5.68 3.12 4.39
C ILE A 216 4.25 3.53 4.72
N ILE A 217 3.30 2.82 4.15
CA ILE A 217 1.87 3.05 4.33
C ILE A 217 1.26 1.82 4.98
N ILE A 218 0.59 2.04 6.10
CA ILE A 218 -0.11 1.03 6.88
C ILE A 218 -1.59 1.35 6.82
N THR A 219 -2.37 0.46 6.24
CA THR A 219 -3.84 0.56 6.20
C THR A 219 -4.44 -0.39 7.20
N ALA A 220 -5.36 0.09 8.04
CA ALA A 220 -6.15 -0.71 8.96
C ALA A 220 -7.64 -0.40 8.77
N ILE A 221 -8.45 -1.45 8.61
CA ILE A 221 -9.91 -1.35 8.55
C ILE A 221 -10.45 -2.02 9.79
N ARG A 222 -11.15 -1.26 10.62
CA ARG A 222 -11.72 -1.74 11.88
C ARG A 222 -13.23 -1.65 11.87
N ARG A 223 -13.88 -2.54 12.61
CA ARG A 223 -15.30 -2.35 12.94
C ARG A 223 -15.41 -1.07 13.77
N ARG A 224 -16.34 -0.18 13.40
CA ARG A 224 -16.56 1.09 14.10
C ARG A 224 -16.89 0.84 15.57
N LYS A 225 -16.39 1.73 16.43
CA LYS A 225 -16.68 1.76 17.86
C LYS A 225 -17.74 2.81 18.16
N TYR A 226 -18.86 2.39 18.73
CA TYR A 226 -19.97 3.26 19.15
C TYR A 226 -20.00 3.41 20.67
N SER A 227 -19.66 2.35 21.40
CA SER A 227 -19.70 2.31 22.85
C SER A 227 -18.31 2.12 23.48
N ASN A 228 -18.10 2.64 24.69
CA ASN A 228 -16.92 2.35 25.50
C ASN A 228 -17.09 1.08 26.36
N MET A 229 -18.07 0.23 26.03
CA MET A 229 -18.31 -1.03 26.72
C MET A 229 -17.10 -1.97 26.57
N SER A 230 -16.76 -2.67 27.63
CA SER A 230 -15.68 -3.66 27.63
C SER A 230 -16.00 -4.79 26.65
N LEU A 231 -15.01 -5.17 25.83
CA LEU A 231 -15.12 -6.29 24.91
C LEU A 231 -15.31 -7.60 25.69
N SER A 232 -16.39 -8.32 25.42
CA SER A 232 -16.53 -9.70 25.92
C SER A 232 -15.52 -10.58 25.20
N GLU A 233 -14.60 -11.20 25.94
CA GLU A 233 -13.53 -12.05 25.38
C GLU A 233 -14.08 -13.36 24.74
N ASN A 234 -15.29 -13.79 25.11
CA ASN A 234 -15.86 -15.09 24.73
C ASN A 234 -16.86 -15.05 23.55
N SER A 235 -16.99 -13.93 22.84
CA SER A 235 -17.91 -13.81 21.70
C SER A 235 -17.31 -14.39 20.41
N SER A 236 -18.10 -15.12 19.62
CA SER A 236 -17.70 -15.63 18.29
C SER A 236 -17.83 -14.58 17.17
N VAL A 237 -18.32 -13.38 17.48
CA VAL A 237 -18.58 -12.31 16.52
C VAL A 237 -17.53 -11.21 16.65
N ILE A 238 -17.05 -10.68 15.52
CA ILE A 238 -16.18 -9.50 15.48
C ILE A 238 -16.83 -8.36 16.27
N GLN A 239 -16.11 -7.76 17.20
CA GLN A 239 -16.60 -6.70 18.09
C GLN A 239 -16.18 -5.31 17.62
N GLU A 240 -16.79 -4.30 18.21
CA GLU A 240 -16.45 -2.89 17.98
C GLU A 240 -14.95 -2.62 18.22
N GLY A 241 -14.32 -1.87 17.32
CA GLY A 241 -12.89 -1.55 17.38
C GLY A 241 -11.95 -2.67 16.91
N GLU A 242 -12.43 -3.87 16.62
CA GLU A 242 -11.58 -4.96 16.15
C GLU A 242 -11.12 -4.77 14.69
N LEU A 243 -9.88 -5.17 14.40
CA LEU A 243 -9.30 -5.15 13.06
C LEU A 243 -9.90 -6.24 12.19
N VAL A 244 -10.42 -5.87 11.02
CA VAL A 244 -11.07 -6.82 10.09
C VAL A 244 -10.30 -7.04 8.79
N ALA A 245 -9.55 -6.04 8.36
CA ALA A 245 -8.64 -6.14 7.23
C ALA A 245 -7.54 -5.08 7.33
N CYS A 246 -6.42 -5.33 6.67
CA CYS A 246 -5.28 -4.43 6.68
C CYS A 246 -4.40 -4.61 5.45
N GLU A 247 -3.53 -3.64 5.21
CA GLU A 247 -2.47 -3.72 4.20
C GLU A 247 -1.20 -3.01 4.67
N VAL A 248 -0.05 -3.57 4.31
CA VAL A 248 1.24 -2.89 4.30
C VAL A 248 1.61 -2.63 2.84
N GLY A 249 1.91 -1.37 2.54
CA GLY A 249 2.37 -0.93 1.23
C GLY A 249 3.37 0.21 1.38
N TYR A 250 3.75 0.82 0.26
CA TYR A 250 4.66 1.95 0.28
C TYR A 250 4.44 2.91 -0.91
N LEU A 251 4.83 4.17 -0.72
CA LEU A 251 4.81 5.20 -1.75
C LEU A 251 6.22 5.49 -2.29
N VAL A 252 6.30 5.61 -3.61
CA VAL A 252 7.48 6.10 -4.34
C VAL A 252 7.00 7.14 -5.36
N GLY A 253 7.26 8.42 -5.08
CA GLY A 253 6.61 9.51 -5.80
C GLY A 253 5.09 9.39 -5.67
N ASP A 254 4.39 9.28 -6.80
CA ASP A 254 2.94 9.09 -6.89
C ASP A 254 2.50 7.65 -7.25
N ILE A 255 3.41 6.70 -7.06
CA ILE A 255 3.14 5.26 -7.18
C ILE A 255 2.87 4.70 -5.79
N TYR A 256 1.71 4.08 -5.62
CA TYR A 256 1.42 3.24 -4.47
C TYR A 256 1.71 1.79 -4.80
N ALA A 257 2.55 1.12 -4.03
CA ALA A 257 2.86 -0.29 -4.18
C ALA A 257 2.28 -1.09 -3.01
N SER A 258 1.37 -2.01 -3.31
CA SER A 258 0.87 -2.96 -2.31
C SER A 258 1.88 -4.06 -2.08
N ALA A 259 2.36 -4.21 -0.85
CA ALA A 259 3.24 -5.31 -0.49
C ALA A 259 2.42 -6.52 -0.05
N THR A 260 1.51 -6.34 0.91
CA THR A 260 0.66 -7.43 1.40
C THR A 260 -0.56 -6.95 2.17
N GLY A 261 -1.67 -7.62 1.96
CA GLY A 261 -2.90 -7.45 2.72
C GLY A 261 -3.26 -8.69 3.52
N ALA A 262 -4.03 -8.51 4.57
CA ALA A 262 -4.62 -9.60 5.35
C ALA A 262 -6.02 -9.22 5.82
N TYR A 263 -6.87 -10.21 6.07
CA TYR A 263 -8.26 -9.99 6.48
C TYR A 263 -8.78 -11.17 7.30
N CYS A 264 -9.83 -10.91 8.09
CA CYS A 264 -10.36 -11.86 9.05
C CYS A 264 -11.90 -12.01 8.96
N ILE A 265 -12.53 -11.40 7.93
CA ILE A 265 -13.97 -11.54 7.66
C ILE A 265 -14.23 -11.88 6.19
N SER A 266 -15.36 -12.53 5.93
CA SER A 266 -15.84 -12.76 4.56
C SER A 266 -16.00 -11.44 3.80
N GLY A 267 -15.40 -11.36 2.61
CA GLY A 267 -15.38 -10.15 1.79
C GLY A 267 -14.38 -9.07 2.27
N GLY A 268 -13.61 -9.33 3.34
CA GLY A 268 -12.64 -8.38 3.88
C GLY A 268 -11.50 -8.05 2.91
N GLY A 269 -11.04 -9.01 2.11
CA GLY A 269 -10.04 -8.77 1.06
C GLY A 269 -10.56 -7.84 -0.05
N CYS A 270 -11.79 -8.05 -0.53
CA CYS A 270 -12.41 -7.14 -1.51
C CYS A 270 -12.61 -5.75 -0.92
N LEU A 271 -13.10 -5.65 0.32
CA LEU A 271 -13.26 -4.39 1.02
C LEU A 271 -11.93 -3.62 1.11
N GLN A 272 -10.87 -4.33 1.52
CA GLN A 272 -9.52 -3.80 1.64
C GLN A 272 -8.99 -3.26 0.32
N LEU A 273 -9.01 -4.06 -0.75
CA LEU A 273 -8.53 -3.60 -2.05
C LEU A 273 -9.38 -2.42 -2.57
N SER A 274 -10.71 -2.48 -2.46
CA SER A 274 -11.57 -1.40 -2.94
C SER A 274 -11.29 -0.09 -2.22
N VAL A 275 -11.27 -0.09 -0.89
CA VAL A 275 -11.07 1.15 -0.12
C VAL A 275 -9.64 1.67 -0.25
N THR A 276 -8.62 0.80 -0.28
CA THR A 276 -7.23 1.21 -0.51
C THR A 276 -7.09 1.88 -1.88
N GLY A 277 -7.62 1.26 -2.95
CA GLY A 277 -7.53 1.84 -4.29
C GLY A 277 -8.23 3.20 -4.41
N VAL A 278 -9.45 3.33 -3.85
CA VAL A 278 -10.17 4.61 -3.85
C VAL A 278 -9.41 5.64 -3.03
N CYS A 279 -8.93 5.28 -1.83
CA CYS A 279 -8.15 6.16 -0.96
C CYS A 279 -6.88 6.67 -1.67
N MET A 280 -6.11 5.79 -2.30
CA MET A 280 -4.87 6.18 -2.99
C MET A 280 -5.15 7.06 -4.20
N ARG A 281 -6.22 6.79 -4.97
CA ARG A 281 -6.68 7.68 -6.03
C ARG A 281 -7.07 9.06 -5.49
N SER A 282 -7.87 9.11 -4.43
CA SER A 282 -8.30 10.37 -3.79
C SER A 282 -7.14 11.16 -3.21
N ALA A 283 -6.10 10.48 -2.72
CA ALA A 283 -4.88 11.12 -2.22
C ALA A 283 -4.04 11.77 -3.33
N GLY A 284 -4.21 11.33 -4.59
CA GLY A 284 -3.47 11.84 -5.76
C GLY A 284 -2.44 10.85 -6.34
N CYS A 285 -2.40 9.60 -5.86
CA CYS A 285 -1.60 8.57 -6.51
C CYS A 285 -2.11 8.34 -7.94
N ARG A 286 -1.20 8.12 -8.88
CA ARG A 286 -1.53 7.90 -10.29
C ARG A 286 -1.45 6.44 -10.69
N LEU A 287 -0.63 5.66 -9.99
CA LEU A 287 -0.39 4.27 -10.28
C LEU A 287 -0.51 3.43 -9.03
N TRP A 288 -1.12 2.27 -9.21
CA TRP A 288 -1.14 1.20 -8.24
C TRP A 288 -0.32 0.03 -8.76
N ASP A 289 0.80 -0.22 -8.11
CA ASP A 289 1.64 -1.39 -8.30
C ASP A 289 1.20 -2.53 -7.39
N LEU A 290 0.83 -3.64 -8.02
CA LEU A 290 0.34 -4.83 -7.32
C LEU A 290 1.37 -5.97 -7.37
N GLY A 291 2.59 -5.77 -7.86
CA GLY A 291 3.61 -6.81 -7.94
C GLY A 291 3.39 -7.78 -9.11
N MET A 292 3.34 -9.09 -8.85
CA MET A 292 3.16 -10.10 -9.90
C MET A 292 1.70 -10.23 -10.36
N MET A 293 1.47 -10.59 -11.62
CA MET A 293 0.11 -10.90 -12.10
C MET A 293 -0.45 -12.16 -11.43
N MET A 294 -1.72 -12.11 -11.03
CA MET A 294 -2.47 -13.21 -10.41
C MET A 294 -3.91 -13.16 -10.92
N ASN A 295 -4.63 -14.28 -10.90
CA ASN A 295 -5.99 -14.37 -11.47
C ASN A 295 -6.95 -13.29 -10.91
N TYR A 296 -6.93 -13.03 -9.61
CA TYR A 296 -7.79 -11.99 -9.02
C TYR A 296 -7.40 -10.55 -9.41
N LYS A 297 -6.21 -10.31 -9.95
CA LYS A 297 -5.80 -8.97 -10.43
C LYS A 297 -6.39 -8.66 -11.80
N GLN A 298 -6.85 -9.69 -12.52
CA GLN A 298 -7.60 -9.50 -13.76
C GLN A 298 -8.94 -8.81 -13.49
N SER A 299 -9.60 -9.13 -12.37
CA SER A 299 -10.83 -8.44 -11.95
C SER A 299 -10.60 -7.01 -11.48
N LEU A 300 -9.35 -6.58 -11.26
CA LEU A 300 -8.99 -5.18 -11.01
C LEU A 300 -8.73 -4.39 -12.30
N GLN A 301 -8.92 -5.02 -13.47
CA GLN A 301 -8.57 -4.47 -14.78
C GLN A 301 -7.06 -4.17 -14.92
N CYS A 302 -6.20 -4.83 -14.14
CA CYS A 302 -4.77 -4.53 -14.21
C CYS A 302 -4.13 -5.07 -15.48
N VAL A 303 -3.12 -4.34 -15.94
CA VAL A 303 -2.34 -4.67 -17.13
C VAL A 303 -0.96 -5.16 -16.74
N SER A 304 -0.37 -5.97 -17.62
CA SER A 304 1.01 -6.43 -17.49
C SER A 304 1.97 -5.42 -18.08
N LEU A 305 3.01 -5.05 -17.33
CA LEU A 305 4.08 -4.17 -17.80
C LEU A 305 5.44 -4.88 -17.72
N PRO A 306 6.15 -5.04 -18.85
CA PRO A 306 7.47 -5.66 -18.87
C PRO A 306 8.47 -4.93 -17.98
N ARG A 307 9.36 -5.69 -17.32
CA ARG A 307 10.41 -5.21 -16.40
C ARG A 307 11.10 -3.92 -16.86
N LYS A 308 11.62 -3.91 -18.08
CA LYS A 308 12.36 -2.75 -18.63
C LYS A 308 11.49 -1.50 -18.72
N LYS A 309 10.21 -1.64 -19.05
CA LYS A 309 9.25 -0.52 -19.08
C LYS A 309 8.89 -0.08 -17.66
N TRP A 310 8.66 -1.02 -16.76
CA TRP A 310 8.41 -0.75 -15.34
C TRP A 310 9.53 0.09 -14.71
N GLN A 311 10.79 -0.30 -14.89
CA GLN A 311 11.91 0.44 -14.32
C GLN A 311 12.05 1.86 -14.86
N LYS A 312 11.86 2.05 -16.17
CA LYS A 312 11.85 3.38 -16.78
C LYS A 312 10.72 4.24 -16.19
N MET A 313 9.54 3.65 -16.02
CA MET A 313 8.39 4.34 -15.43
C MET A 313 8.64 4.74 -13.98
N VAL A 314 9.12 3.82 -13.13
CA VAL A 314 9.45 4.16 -11.72
C VAL A 314 10.54 5.22 -11.65
N SER A 315 11.59 5.12 -12.48
CA SER A 315 12.68 6.11 -12.51
C SER A 315 12.17 7.52 -12.83
N ALA A 316 11.22 7.64 -13.76
CA ALA A 316 10.62 8.93 -14.12
C ALA A 316 9.69 9.48 -13.02
N ARG A 317 8.96 8.61 -12.31
CA ARG A 317 7.91 9.02 -11.36
C ARG A 317 8.37 9.13 -9.91
N ARG A 318 9.47 8.48 -9.52
CA ARG A 318 9.98 8.56 -8.15
C ARG A 318 10.38 9.99 -7.73
N ALA A 319 10.62 10.87 -8.71
CA ALA A 319 10.91 12.28 -8.49
C ALA A 319 9.64 13.15 -8.36
N THR A 320 8.45 12.59 -8.58
CA THR A 320 7.19 13.32 -8.43
C THR A 320 6.96 13.66 -6.94
N PRO A 321 6.73 14.94 -6.59
CA PRO A 321 6.45 15.34 -5.22
C PRO A 321 5.16 14.70 -4.69
N ASN A 322 5.18 14.25 -3.43
CA ASN A 322 4.08 13.49 -2.82
C ASN A 322 3.59 14.10 -1.50
N GLU A 323 3.95 15.34 -1.18
CA GLU A 323 3.57 16.01 0.05
C GLU A 323 2.05 16.16 0.18
N HIS A 324 1.36 16.42 -0.94
CA HIS A 324 -0.10 16.49 -0.97
C HIS A 324 -0.76 15.13 -0.69
N ILE A 325 -0.19 14.04 -1.22
CA ILE A 325 -0.62 12.66 -0.95
C ILE A 325 -0.46 12.39 0.55
N LEU A 326 0.72 12.66 1.11
CA LEU A 326 1.01 12.44 2.52
C LEU A 326 0.15 13.31 3.45
N SER A 327 -0.16 14.55 3.04
CA SER A 327 -1.07 15.42 3.78
C SER A 327 -2.47 14.83 3.84
N TYR A 328 -3.00 14.33 2.72
CA TYR A 328 -4.31 13.68 2.68
C TYR A 328 -4.33 12.42 3.55
N LEU A 329 -3.31 11.57 3.45
CA LEU A 329 -3.23 10.33 4.22
C LEU A 329 -3.10 10.57 5.74
N ARG A 330 -2.46 11.67 6.16
CA ARG A 330 -2.35 12.03 7.58
C ARG A 330 -3.71 12.30 8.22
N ASP A 331 -4.65 12.90 7.49
CA ASP A 331 -6.00 13.12 8.03
C ASP A 331 -6.72 11.80 8.32
N LEU A 332 -6.40 10.75 7.57
CA LEU A 332 -6.95 9.41 7.76
C LEU A 332 -6.40 8.67 8.98
N GLU A 333 -5.36 9.18 9.66
CA GLU A 333 -4.89 8.64 10.95
C GLU A 333 -6.01 8.66 12.02
N LYS A 334 -6.94 9.62 11.90
CA LYS A 334 -8.06 9.80 12.84
C LYS A 334 -9.21 8.81 12.64
N GLY A 335 -9.19 8.05 11.55
CA GLY A 335 -10.28 7.16 11.16
C GLY A 335 -11.34 7.87 10.33
N HIS A 336 -11.74 7.26 9.22
CA HIS A 336 -12.83 7.74 8.38
C HIS A 336 -13.80 6.61 8.04
N PRO A 337 -15.13 6.88 8.00
CA PRO A 337 -16.10 5.85 7.61
C PRO A 337 -15.81 5.32 6.22
N VAL A 338 -15.73 4.00 6.10
CA VAL A 338 -15.52 3.33 4.81
C VAL A 338 -16.62 3.70 3.81
N SER A 339 -17.85 3.91 4.28
CA SER A 339 -18.97 4.35 3.45
C SER A 339 -18.68 5.64 2.67
N ASP A 340 -17.85 6.54 3.21
CA ASP A 340 -17.59 7.85 2.60
C ASP A 340 -16.75 7.72 1.32
N PHE A 341 -15.93 6.68 1.21
CA PHE A 341 -15.16 6.37 0.00
C PHE A 341 -16.02 5.77 -1.11
N PHE A 342 -17.20 5.25 -0.78
CA PHE A 342 -18.13 4.65 -1.74
C PHE A 342 -19.35 5.52 -2.05
N LYS A 343 -19.47 6.69 -1.41
CA LYS A 343 -20.44 7.70 -1.82
C LYS A 343 -20.00 8.20 -3.20
N SER A 344 -20.82 7.94 -4.20
CA SER A 344 -20.66 8.46 -5.56
C SER A 344 -20.75 9.99 -5.52
N SER A 345 -19.63 10.64 -5.22
CA SER A 345 -19.39 12.06 -5.44
C SER A 345 -17.88 12.23 -5.46
N ILE A 346 -17.38 12.43 -6.67
CA ILE A 346 -16.10 13.07 -7.00
C ILE A 346 -15.63 13.93 -5.82
N PRO A 347 -14.55 13.57 -5.09
CA PRO A 347 -13.89 14.55 -4.24
C PRO A 347 -13.51 15.73 -5.13
N PRO A 348 -13.55 16.99 -4.68
CA PRO A 348 -13.09 18.08 -5.51
C PRO A 348 -11.63 17.78 -5.83
N ALA A 349 -11.40 17.31 -7.07
CA ALA A 349 -10.06 17.24 -7.63
C ALA A 349 -9.42 18.59 -7.29
N ILE A 350 -8.23 18.56 -6.71
CA ILE A 350 -7.37 19.74 -6.61
C ILE A 350 -7.32 20.26 -8.04
N ALA A 351 -8.15 21.27 -8.30
CA ALA A 351 -8.54 21.57 -9.66
C ALA A 351 -7.29 22.08 -10.34
N ASP A 352 -6.87 21.39 -11.40
CA ASP A 352 -5.84 21.93 -12.27
C ASP A 352 -6.29 23.35 -12.65
N PRO A 353 -5.55 24.39 -12.23
CA PRO A 353 -5.92 25.77 -12.50
C PRO A 353 -6.01 26.06 -14.00
N ASN A 354 -5.47 25.17 -14.85
CA ASN A 354 -5.53 25.24 -16.31
C ASN A 354 -6.59 24.36 -16.96
N SER A 355 -7.47 23.69 -16.20
CA SER A 355 -8.53 22.88 -16.81
C SER A 355 -9.52 23.74 -17.63
N LYS A 356 -10.00 23.20 -18.76
CA LYS A 356 -10.99 23.87 -19.62
C LYS A 356 -12.26 24.29 -18.86
N SER A 357 -12.63 23.54 -17.82
CA SER A 357 -13.75 23.86 -16.92
C SER A 357 -13.48 25.11 -16.08
N GLN A 358 -12.27 25.24 -15.50
CA GLN A 358 -11.83 26.43 -14.76
C GLN A 358 -11.72 27.65 -15.68
N GLN A 359 -11.16 27.51 -16.89
CA GLN A 359 -11.11 28.58 -17.90
C GLN A 359 -12.51 29.10 -18.26
N LYS A 360 -13.48 28.20 -18.50
CA LYS A 360 -14.87 28.56 -18.80
C LYS A 360 -15.53 29.29 -17.62
N LYS A 361 -15.22 28.89 -16.39
CA LYS A 361 -15.73 29.53 -15.16
C LYS A 361 -15.13 30.93 -14.97
N ARG A 362 -13.85 31.11 -15.31
CA ARG A 362 -13.13 32.40 -15.26
C ARG A 362 -13.68 33.39 -16.29
N MET A 363 -13.85 32.97 -17.55
CA MET A 363 -14.46 33.81 -18.59
C MET A 363 -15.90 34.23 -18.25
N ARG A 364 -16.69 33.35 -17.64
CA ARG A 364 -18.05 33.70 -17.18
C ARG A 364 -18.04 34.75 -16.07
N LYS A 365 -17.09 34.67 -15.15
CA LYS A 365 -16.94 35.63 -14.05
C LYS A 365 -16.48 37.00 -14.58
N GLU A 366 -15.54 37.03 -15.51
CA GLU A 366 -15.07 38.25 -16.18
C GLU A 366 -16.20 38.92 -16.98
N ALA A 367 -16.96 38.15 -17.77
CA ALA A 367 -18.12 38.66 -18.50
C ALA A 367 -19.21 39.23 -17.56
N ALA A 368 -19.42 38.64 -16.40
CA ALA A 368 -20.37 39.13 -15.41
C ALA A 368 -19.91 40.45 -14.75
N VAL A 369 -18.61 40.60 -14.49
CA VAL A 369 -18.03 41.85 -13.98
C VAL A 369 -18.16 42.95 -15.03
N GLN A 370 -17.89 42.65 -16.29
CA GLN A 370 -17.96 43.61 -17.39
C GLN A 370 -19.40 44.12 -17.62
N ARG A 371 -20.39 43.21 -17.64
CA ARG A 371 -21.81 43.60 -17.71
C ARG A 371 -22.26 44.46 -16.52
N LYS A 372 -21.68 44.25 -15.33
CA LYS A 372 -22.00 45.05 -14.13
C LYS A 372 -21.36 46.44 -14.20
N ALA A 373 -20.20 46.58 -14.83
CA ALA A 373 -19.56 47.87 -15.08
C ALA A 373 -20.33 48.68 -16.14
N GLU A 374 -20.75 48.06 -17.24
CA GLU A 374 -21.55 48.70 -18.30
C GLU A 374 -22.89 49.23 -17.76
N ARG A 375 -23.57 48.46 -16.91
CA ARG A 375 -24.81 48.90 -16.25
C ARG A 375 -24.64 50.07 -15.30
N ARG A 376 -23.43 50.29 -14.77
CA ARG A 376 -23.11 51.44 -13.89
C ARG A 376 -22.69 52.68 -14.66
N MET A 377 -22.32 52.55 -15.93
CA MET A 377 -22.00 53.69 -16.80
C MET A 377 -23.24 54.23 -17.53
N ASN A 378 -24.25 53.39 -17.71
CA ASN A 378 -25.51 53.74 -18.39
C ASN A 378 -26.66 54.09 -17.41
N ALA A 379 -26.35 54.19 -16.12
CA ALA A 379 -27.23 54.70 -15.07
C ALA A 379 -26.55 55.91 -14.46
#